data_AF-A0A8H7VBP7-F1
#
_entry.id   AF-A0A8H7VBP7-F1
#
_cell.length_a   1.000
_cell.length_b   1.000
_cell.length_c   1.000
_cell.angle_alpha   90.00
_cell.angle_beta   90.00
_cell.angle_gamma   90.00
#
_symmetry.space_group_name_H-M   'P 1'
#
loop_
_entity.id
_entity.type
_entity.pdbx_description
1 polymer ?
#
loop_
_entity_poly.entity_id
_entity_poly.type
_entity_poly.pdbx_seq_one_letter_code
_entity_poly.pdbx_strand_id
1 'polypeptide(L)'
;MRFWNLLLLSLAGTVTAAQQIKPGKYYDRIVIVVMENQDYNDVEADSYYSTIAENHNGVLLTNFFAVTHPSQPNYIAMISGSTKGVNLDWDSNISRKSIVDLLEAKGISWKSYQEEYPGGCNTKSSINTYRRKHNPFISFKNIANDEARCAKIVPATELDKDIENNTVPQFVFFTPDINNDGHDTTLKYSSDWMKSYFEPRIGKSGLNNNTLFILTWDENKTWVIKPNQVYTVLFGPAVNRTSSTDDTKYNHYSILKSIEENWDLGDLGEHDVDATPLIIKD
;
A
#
# COMPACT_ATOMS: atom_id res chain seq x y z
N MET A 1 29.04 -63.57 6.57
CA MET A 1 28.03 -62.82 7.32
C MET A 1 28.03 -61.38 6.82
N ARG A 2 26.95 -60.95 6.17
CA ARG A 2 26.80 -59.59 5.62
C ARG A 2 26.30 -58.67 6.74
N PHE A 3 27.04 -57.60 7.03
CA PHE A 3 26.54 -56.48 7.84
C PHE A 3 25.86 -55.48 6.91
N TRP A 4 24.61 -55.14 7.19
CA TRP A 4 23.90 -54.02 6.58
C TRP A 4 24.05 -52.80 7.49
N ASN A 5 24.70 -51.75 6.99
CA ASN A 5 24.63 -50.41 7.58
C ASN A 5 23.38 -49.73 7.02
N LEU A 6 22.37 -49.49 7.86
CA LEU A 6 21.30 -48.54 7.53
C LEU A 6 21.87 -47.12 7.68
N LEU A 7 21.93 -46.39 6.57
CA LEU A 7 22.14 -44.95 6.56
C LEU A 7 20.77 -44.27 6.78
N LEU A 8 20.55 -43.68 7.96
CA LEU A 8 19.41 -42.79 8.21
C LEU A 8 19.76 -41.41 7.63
N LEU A 9 19.19 -41.08 6.46
CA LEU A 9 19.16 -39.72 5.95
C LEU A 9 18.09 -38.93 6.71
N SER A 10 18.51 -38.05 7.62
CA SER A 10 17.65 -37.02 8.18
C SER A 10 17.46 -35.90 7.16
N LEU A 11 16.29 -35.84 6.53
CA LEU A 11 15.84 -34.66 5.79
C LEU A 11 15.56 -33.54 6.80
N ALA A 12 16.52 -32.64 6.97
CA ALA A 12 16.28 -31.39 7.68
C ALA A 12 15.44 -30.48 6.77
N GLY A 13 14.12 -30.56 6.91
CA GLY A 13 13.23 -29.55 6.32
C GLY A 13 13.54 -28.20 6.95
N THR A 14 13.89 -27.21 6.13
CA THR A 14 13.98 -25.83 6.58
C THR A 14 12.57 -25.35 6.90
N VAL A 15 12.18 -25.41 8.18
CA VAL A 15 11.00 -24.70 8.66
C VAL A 15 11.38 -23.23 8.66
N THR A 16 10.92 -22.49 7.65
CA THR A 16 11.01 -21.03 7.65
C THR A 16 10.19 -20.55 8.85
N ALA A 17 10.86 -20.05 9.89
CA ALA A 17 10.17 -19.48 11.03
C ALA A 17 9.29 -18.32 10.52
N ALA A 18 7.99 -18.35 10.85
CA ALA A 18 7.09 -17.25 10.55
C ALA A 18 7.71 -15.96 11.11
N GLN A 19 7.83 -14.92 10.27
CA GLN A 19 8.44 -13.67 10.69
C GLN A 19 7.63 -13.08 11.83
N GLN A 20 8.25 -12.93 12.99
CA GLN A 20 7.58 -12.44 14.19
C GLN A 20 7.09 -11.01 13.95
N ILE A 21 5.78 -10.80 14.08
CA ILE A 21 5.15 -9.48 14.01
C ILE A 21 5.74 -8.59 15.10
N LYS A 22 6.14 -7.37 14.72
CA LYS A 22 6.57 -6.32 15.64
C LYS A 22 5.40 -5.40 15.97
N PRO A 23 4.84 -5.45 17.19
CA PRO A 23 3.66 -4.66 17.49
C PRO A 23 3.89 -3.17 17.24
N GLY A 24 2.90 -2.51 16.64
CA GLY A 24 2.89 -1.07 16.50
C GLY A 24 2.18 -0.38 17.65
N LYS A 25 2.28 0.94 17.71
CA LYS A 25 1.60 1.77 18.71
C LYS A 25 0.08 1.69 18.60
N TYR A 26 -0.43 1.64 17.36
CA TYR A 26 -1.86 1.67 17.08
C TYR A 26 -2.35 0.46 16.28
N TYR A 27 -1.53 -0.06 15.35
CA TYR A 27 -1.82 -1.23 14.51
C TYR A 27 -0.56 -2.08 14.31
N ASP A 28 -0.73 -3.37 14.06
CA ASP A 28 0.38 -4.31 13.82
C ASP A 28 0.66 -4.52 12.33
N ARG A 29 -0.31 -4.13 11.48
CA ARG A 29 -0.20 -4.16 10.03
C ARG A 29 -0.95 -3.00 9.41
N ILE A 30 -0.43 -2.49 8.29
CA ILE A 30 -1.08 -1.51 7.43
C ILE A 30 -1.17 -2.05 6.00
N VAL A 31 -2.34 -1.85 5.39
CA VAL A 31 -2.61 -2.17 3.99
C VAL A 31 -3.07 -0.90 3.28
N ILE A 32 -2.30 -0.46 2.30
CA ILE A 32 -2.60 0.72 1.50
C ILE A 32 -3.01 0.24 0.12
N VAL A 33 -4.20 0.62 -0.33
CA VAL A 33 -4.69 0.40 -1.69
C VAL A 33 -4.84 1.76 -2.35
N VAL A 34 -4.23 1.92 -3.53
CA VAL A 34 -4.27 3.18 -4.29
C VAL A 34 -5.01 2.96 -5.61
N MET A 35 -6.05 3.74 -5.84
CA MET A 35 -6.88 3.76 -7.05
C MET A 35 -6.55 5.01 -7.89
N GLU A 36 -7.11 5.11 -9.10
CA GLU A 36 -6.85 6.19 -10.08
C GLU A 36 -8.16 6.56 -10.84
N ASN A 37 -8.20 7.59 -11.69
CA ASN A 37 -8.35 8.97 -11.26
C ASN A 37 -9.85 9.31 -11.22
N GLN A 38 -10.39 9.61 -10.05
CA GLN A 38 -11.80 9.96 -9.87
C GLN A 38 -11.94 11.18 -8.96
N ASP A 39 -12.90 12.05 -9.24
CA ASP A 39 -13.17 13.20 -8.38
C ASP A 39 -13.81 12.73 -7.07
N TYR A 40 -13.39 13.31 -5.93
CA TYR A 40 -13.87 12.95 -4.58
C TYR A 40 -15.40 12.76 -4.52
N ASN A 41 -16.18 13.73 -5.05
CA ASN A 41 -17.64 13.69 -5.01
C ASN A 41 -18.24 12.51 -5.79
N ASP A 42 -17.59 12.08 -6.88
CA ASP A 42 -18.08 10.95 -7.68
C ASP A 42 -17.84 9.64 -6.92
N VAL A 43 -16.69 9.50 -6.27
CA VAL A 43 -16.36 8.33 -5.43
C VAL A 43 -17.24 8.26 -4.20
N GLU A 44 -17.45 9.39 -3.51
CA GLU A 44 -18.34 9.48 -2.34
C GLU A 44 -19.80 9.16 -2.70
N ALA A 45 -20.22 9.42 -3.95
CA ALA A 45 -21.55 9.07 -4.45
C ALA A 45 -21.66 7.61 -4.97
N ASP A 46 -20.55 6.89 -5.14
CA ASP A 46 -20.57 5.50 -5.61
C ASP A 46 -21.16 4.57 -4.54
N SER A 47 -22.05 3.68 -4.98
CA SER A 47 -22.82 2.75 -4.12
C SER A 47 -21.98 1.79 -3.26
N TYR A 48 -20.71 1.60 -3.60
CA TYR A 48 -19.80 0.74 -2.87
C TYR A 48 -18.88 1.53 -1.97
N TYR A 49 -18.13 2.47 -2.56
CA TYR A 49 -17.12 3.21 -1.83
C TYR A 49 -17.73 4.02 -0.69
N SER A 50 -18.93 4.59 -0.87
CA SER A 50 -19.67 5.26 0.21
C SER A 50 -19.95 4.38 1.44
N THR A 51 -19.98 3.06 1.29
CA THR A 51 -20.34 2.12 2.37
C THR A 51 -19.14 1.55 3.13
N ILE A 52 -17.90 1.75 2.66
CA ILE A 52 -16.71 1.10 3.24
C ILE A 52 -16.52 1.48 4.71
N ALA A 53 -16.66 2.76 5.04
CA ALA A 53 -16.50 3.23 6.41
C ALA A 53 -17.54 2.59 7.35
N GLU A 54 -18.80 2.51 6.93
CA GLU A 54 -19.87 1.89 7.73
C GLU A 54 -19.66 0.38 7.88
N ASN A 55 -19.37 -0.32 6.78
CA ASN A 55 -19.28 -1.78 6.75
C ASN A 55 -18.04 -2.34 7.45
N HIS A 56 -16.95 -1.56 7.51
CA HIS A 56 -15.66 -2.02 8.01
C HIS A 56 -15.11 -1.22 9.19
N ASN A 57 -15.99 -0.59 9.98
CA ASN A 57 -15.60 0.19 11.16
C ASN A 57 -14.53 1.24 10.82
N GLY A 58 -14.88 2.16 9.93
CA GLY A 58 -13.97 3.11 9.33
C GLY A 58 -14.37 4.56 9.51
N VAL A 59 -13.46 5.43 9.05
CA VAL A 59 -13.58 6.88 9.07
C VAL A 59 -13.22 7.41 7.68
N LEU A 60 -14.16 8.14 7.09
CA LEU A 60 -13.95 8.87 5.85
C LEU A 60 -13.19 10.17 6.14
N LEU A 61 -12.07 10.38 5.47
CA LEU A 61 -11.27 11.60 5.55
C LEU A 61 -11.79 12.61 4.52
N THR A 62 -12.59 13.58 4.97
CA THR A 62 -13.29 14.51 4.08
C THR A 62 -12.41 15.66 3.61
N ASN A 63 -11.20 15.82 4.16
CA ASN A 63 -10.27 16.92 3.88
C ASN A 63 -8.86 16.40 3.52
N PHE A 64 -8.80 15.34 2.71
CA PHE A 64 -7.57 14.71 2.23
C PHE A 64 -7.24 15.13 0.80
N PHE A 65 -5.98 15.53 0.55
CA PHE A 65 -5.52 15.99 -0.76
C PHE A 65 -4.34 15.18 -1.29
N ALA A 66 -4.38 14.84 -2.57
CA ALA A 66 -3.20 14.44 -3.30
C ALA A 66 -2.19 15.60 -3.38
N VAL A 67 -0.92 15.25 -3.58
CA VAL A 67 0.21 16.20 -3.49
C VAL A 67 0.32 17.04 -4.76
N THR A 68 0.08 16.43 -5.92
CA THR A 68 0.24 17.11 -7.23
C THR A 68 -0.51 16.34 -8.33
N HIS A 69 -0.42 16.85 -9.55
CA HIS A 69 -0.59 16.07 -10.77
C HIS A 69 0.75 15.93 -11.52
N PRO A 70 0.97 14.89 -12.34
CA PRO A 70 0.14 13.68 -12.54
C PRO A 70 0.32 12.62 -11.41
N SER A 71 -0.20 11.42 -11.65
CA SER A 71 -0.18 10.21 -10.80
C SER A 71 1.17 9.86 -10.17
N GLN A 72 2.22 9.62 -10.96
CA GLN A 72 3.49 9.05 -10.48
C GLN A 72 4.16 9.83 -9.32
N PRO A 73 4.24 11.17 -9.35
CA PRO A 73 4.70 11.96 -8.22
C PRO A 73 3.98 11.65 -6.89
N ASN A 74 2.68 11.35 -6.91
CA ASN A 74 1.90 11.03 -5.70
C ASN A 74 2.30 9.67 -5.11
N TYR A 75 2.49 8.66 -5.95
CA TYR A 75 3.03 7.36 -5.52
C TYR A 75 4.41 7.49 -4.88
N ILE A 76 5.29 8.30 -5.48
CA ILE A 76 6.63 8.57 -4.93
C ILE A 76 6.54 9.33 -3.62
N ALA A 77 5.63 10.32 -3.53
CA ALA A 77 5.40 11.11 -2.33
C ALA A 77 4.97 10.24 -1.13
N MET A 78 4.04 9.29 -1.34
CA MET A 78 3.54 8.39 -0.30
C MET A 78 4.64 7.54 0.36
N ILE A 79 5.71 7.19 -0.36
CA ILE A 79 6.76 6.31 0.19
C ILE A 79 8.06 7.04 0.51
N SER A 80 8.17 8.33 0.21
CA SER A 80 9.45 9.05 0.34
C SER A 80 9.38 10.49 0.85
N GLY A 81 8.19 10.98 1.20
CA GLY A 81 8.01 12.31 1.78
C GLY A 81 8.27 13.47 0.80
N SER A 82 8.52 13.19 -0.49
CA SER A 82 8.78 14.21 -1.50
C SER A 82 8.57 13.65 -2.92
N THR A 83 8.18 14.50 -3.86
CA THR A 83 8.17 14.14 -5.30
C THR A 83 9.58 14.15 -5.92
N LYS A 84 10.54 14.83 -5.25
CA LYS A 84 11.93 15.02 -5.70
C LYS A 84 12.08 15.44 -7.16
N GLY A 85 11.18 16.31 -7.62
CA GLY A 85 11.22 16.86 -8.97
C GLY A 85 10.70 15.89 -10.04
N VAL A 86 10.22 14.70 -9.68
CA VAL A 86 9.35 13.93 -10.57
C VAL A 86 8.05 14.70 -10.69
N ASN A 87 7.75 15.14 -11.92
CA ASN A 87 6.64 16.01 -12.25
C ASN A 87 5.81 15.48 -13.42
N LEU A 88 6.13 14.28 -13.90
CA LEU A 88 5.54 13.64 -15.07
C LEU A 88 5.46 12.13 -14.85
N ASP A 89 4.61 11.46 -15.61
CA ASP A 89 4.44 10.00 -15.66
C ASP A 89 5.52 9.31 -16.53
N TRP A 90 6.78 9.72 -16.33
CA TRP A 90 7.93 9.17 -17.05
C TRP A 90 8.77 8.28 -16.15
N ASP A 91 9.43 7.31 -16.77
CA ASP A 91 10.31 6.41 -16.05
C ASP A 91 11.39 7.18 -15.27
N SER A 92 11.24 7.15 -13.94
CA SER A 92 12.10 7.84 -12.99
C SER A 92 12.95 6.84 -12.22
N ASN A 93 14.24 7.12 -12.05
CA ASN A 93 15.19 6.30 -11.28
C ASN A 93 15.83 7.13 -10.17
N ILE A 94 15.29 7.01 -8.97
CA ILE A 94 15.53 7.88 -7.81
C ILE A 94 16.60 7.25 -6.92
N SER A 95 17.59 8.05 -6.50
CA SER A 95 18.73 7.59 -5.68
C SER A 95 18.65 8.19 -4.28
N ARG A 96 17.74 7.69 -3.44
CA ARG A 96 17.57 8.16 -2.05
C ARG A 96 16.86 7.10 -1.19
N LYS A 97 16.73 7.40 0.10
CA LYS A 97 15.95 6.57 1.03
C LYS A 97 14.44 6.70 0.80
N SER A 98 13.72 5.62 1.11
CA SER A 98 12.27 5.58 1.18
C SER A 98 11.84 4.96 2.52
N ILE A 99 10.53 4.82 2.72
CA ILE A 99 9.96 4.10 3.86
C ILE A 99 10.53 2.69 4.02
N VAL A 100 11.00 2.05 2.95
CA VAL A 100 11.67 0.73 3.01
C VAL A 100 12.92 0.77 3.89
N ASP A 101 13.74 1.82 3.79
CA ASP A 101 14.94 1.95 4.60
C ASP A 101 14.61 2.10 6.09
N LEU A 102 13.52 2.81 6.40
CA LEU A 102 13.02 3.01 7.75
C LEU A 102 12.41 1.73 8.34
N LEU A 103 11.55 1.05 7.57
CA LEU A 103 10.94 -0.22 7.95
C LEU A 103 12.00 -1.29 8.23
N GLU A 104 12.99 -1.44 7.34
CA GLU A 104 14.05 -2.44 7.49
C GLU A 104 14.98 -2.14 8.67
N ALA A 105 15.28 -0.86 8.95
CA ALA A 105 16.07 -0.47 10.12
C ALA A 105 15.39 -0.88 11.45
N LYS A 106 14.06 -0.92 11.49
CA LYS A 106 13.27 -1.41 12.63
C LYS A 106 12.81 -2.86 12.45
N GLY A 107 13.20 -3.54 11.37
CA GLY A 107 12.84 -4.93 11.05
C GLY A 107 11.34 -5.18 10.88
N ILE A 108 10.60 -4.18 10.39
CA ILE A 108 9.20 -4.29 9.99
C ILE A 108 9.15 -4.94 8.60
N SER A 109 8.39 -6.02 8.45
CA SER A 109 8.27 -6.71 7.16
C SER A 109 7.43 -5.89 6.18
N TRP A 110 7.82 -5.92 4.91
CA TRP A 110 7.15 -5.15 3.86
C TRP A 110 7.07 -5.95 2.55
N LYS A 111 6.00 -5.77 1.79
CA LYS A 111 5.92 -6.13 0.37
C LYS A 111 5.04 -5.13 -0.39
N SER A 112 5.30 -5.02 -1.68
CA SER A 112 4.44 -4.32 -2.63
C SER A 112 3.80 -5.34 -3.57
N TYR A 113 2.46 -5.33 -3.64
CA TYR A 113 1.66 -6.23 -4.47
C TYR A 113 1.12 -5.43 -5.64
N GLN A 114 1.53 -5.81 -6.85
CA GLN A 114 1.28 -5.05 -8.06
C GLN A 114 0.53 -5.97 -9.04
N GLU A 115 -0.71 -5.63 -9.38
CA GLU A 115 -1.50 -6.44 -10.31
C GLU A 115 -0.87 -6.41 -11.71
N GLU A 116 -0.87 -7.56 -12.38
CA GLU A 116 -0.20 -7.80 -13.67
C GLU A 116 1.32 -7.55 -13.70
N TYR A 117 1.96 -7.29 -12.55
CA TYR A 117 3.41 -7.25 -12.45
C TYR A 117 3.98 -8.67 -12.58
N PRO A 118 4.97 -8.92 -13.46
CA PRO A 118 5.51 -10.27 -13.65
C PRO A 118 6.50 -10.71 -12.57
N GLY A 119 6.88 -9.83 -11.63
CA GLY A 119 7.99 -10.09 -10.71
C GLY A 119 9.35 -9.99 -11.39
N GLY A 120 10.38 -10.55 -10.75
CA GLY A 120 11.73 -10.68 -11.32
C GLY A 120 12.43 -9.35 -11.57
N CYS A 121 12.16 -8.33 -10.76
CA CYS A 121 12.77 -7.01 -10.88
C CYS A 121 12.56 -6.33 -12.21
N ASN A 122 11.44 -6.60 -12.86
CA ASN A 122 11.11 -6.00 -14.14
C ASN A 122 10.95 -4.48 -14.00
N THR A 123 11.67 -3.73 -14.83
CA THR A 123 11.67 -2.26 -14.86
C THR A 123 11.02 -1.68 -16.11
N LYS A 124 10.32 -2.48 -16.92
CA LYS A 124 9.61 -1.97 -18.10
C LYS A 124 8.52 -0.99 -17.67
N SER A 125 8.32 0.07 -18.46
CA SER A 125 7.30 1.09 -18.23
C SER A 125 5.88 0.52 -18.18
N SER A 126 5.59 -0.50 -18.99
CA SER A 126 4.28 -1.16 -19.07
C SER A 126 4.39 -2.62 -19.47
N ILE A 127 3.51 -3.46 -18.92
CA ILE A 127 3.35 -4.88 -19.29
C ILE A 127 1.86 -5.19 -19.18
N ASN A 128 1.19 -5.59 -20.27
CA ASN A 128 -0.27 -5.70 -20.30
C ASN A 128 -0.94 -4.42 -19.73
N THR A 129 -1.69 -4.55 -18.65
CA THR A 129 -2.35 -3.48 -17.89
C THR A 129 -1.51 -2.98 -16.71
N TYR A 130 -0.40 -3.62 -16.36
CA TYR A 130 0.57 -3.08 -15.39
C TYR A 130 1.23 -1.81 -15.93
N ARG A 131 1.42 -0.83 -15.03
CA ARG A 131 2.12 0.42 -15.29
C ARG A 131 3.14 0.70 -14.20
N ARG A 132 4.40 0.88 -14.60
CA ARG A 132 5.50 1.21 -13.69
C ARG A 132 5.27 2.50 -12.91
N LYS A 133 4.55 3.45 -13.49
CA LYS A 133 4.22 4.73 -12.83
C LYS A 133 3.45 4.57 -11.52
N HIS A 134 2.68 3.49 -11.33
CA HIS A 134 1.92 3.21 -10.11
C HIS A 134 2.70 2.33 -9.10
N ASN A 135 3.90 1.88 -9.47
CA ASN A 135 4.79 1.13 -8.61
C ASN A 135 5.95 2.04 -8.16
N PRO A 136 5.83 2.75 -7.03
CA PRO A 136 6.88 3.67 -6.63
C PRO A 136 8.16 2.91 -6.26
N PHE A 137 8.08 1.69 -5.72
CA PHE A 137 9.23 0.93 -5.23
C PHE A 137 10.27 0.62 -6.33
N ILE A 138 9.82 0.25 -7.53
CA ILE A 138 10.73 -0.01 -8.67
C ILE A 138 11.37 1.27 -9.24
N SER A 139 10.90 2.44 -8.81
CA SER A 139 11.52 3.73 -9.16
C SER A 139 12.72 4.09 -8.28
N PHE A 140 12.95 3.40 -7.15
CA PHE A 140 14.06 3.67 -6.25
C PHE A 140 15.23 2.72 -6.51
N LYS A 141 16.42 3.25 -6.83
CA LYS A 141 17.59 2.43 -7.20
C LYS A 141 18.06 1.52 -6.09
N ASN A 142 17.96 1.95 -4.83
CA ASN A 142 18.31 1.13 -3.66
C ASN A 142 17.28 0.02 -3.36
N ILE A 143 16.20 -0.06 -4.13
CA ILE A 143 15.24 -1.16 -4.12
C ILE A 143 15.40 -1.96 -5.41
N ALA A 144 15.30 -1.31 -6.58
CA ALA A 144 15.32 -1.98 -7.88
C ALA A 144 16.66 -2.70 -8.18
N ASN A 145 17.79 -2.18 -7.69
CA ASN A 145 19.11 -2.80 -7.89
C ASN A 145 19.56 -3.70 -6.74
N ASP A 146 18.73 -3.84 -5.68
CA ASP A 146 18.98 -4.77 -4.58
C ASP A 146 18.07 -5.98 -4.75
N GLU A 147 18.65 -7.15 -5.01
CA GLU A 147 17.90 -8.37 -5.36
C GLU A 147 16.91 -8.77 -4.24
N ALA A 148 17.30 -8.60 -2.97
CA ALA A 148 16.48 -8.99 -1.83
C ALA A 148 15.31 -8.04 -1.59
N ARG A 149 15.52 -6.73 -1.76
CA ARG A 149 14.45 -5.72 -1.67
C ARG A 149 13.51 -5.81 -2.86
N CYS A 150 14.08 -5.94 -4.05
CA CYS A 150 13.32 -6.03 -5.27
C CYS A 150 12.43 -7.28 -5.33
N ALA A 151 12.88 -8.42 -4.79
CA ALA A 151 12.07 -9.63 -4.67
C ALA A 151 10.80 -9.46 -3.80
N LYS A 152 10.68 -8.37 -3.03
CA LYS A 152 9.48 -8.01 -2.25
C LYS A 152 8.47 -7.18 -3.05
N ILE A 153 8.79 -6.82 -4.29
CA ILE A 153 7.83 -6.30 -5.27
C ILE A 153 7.31 -7.51 -6.05
N VAL A 154 6.06 -7.87 -5.79
CA VAL A 154 5.50 -9.16 -6.21
C VAL A 154 4.23 -8.99 -7.05
N PRO A 155 3.88 -9.98 -7.90
CA PRO A 155 2.56 -10.05 -8.50
C PRO A 155 1.46 -10.02 -7.42
N ALA A 156 0.36 -9.34 -7.68
CA ALA A 156 -0.76 -9.26 -6.73
C ALA A 156 -1.33 -10.64 -6.32
N THR A 157 -1.19 -11.66 -7.17
CA THR A 157 -1.61 -13.04 -6.89
C THR A 157 -0.85 -13.71 -5.74
N GLU A 158 0.29 -13.16 -5.31
CA GLU A 158 0.99 -13.62 -4.11
C GLU A 158 0.25 -13.26 -2.81
N LEU A 159 -0.65 -12.27 -2.83
CA LEU A 159 -1.38 -11.85 -1.62
C LEU A 159 -2.23 -12.99 -1.04
N ASP A 160 -2.94 -13.75 -1.88
CA ASP A 160 -3.75 -14.87 -1.40
C ASP A 160 -2.90 -15.96 -0.75
N LYS A 161 -1.75 -16.27 -1.36
CA LYS A 161 -0.81 -17.24 -0.80
C LYS A 161 -0.29 -16.76 0.55
N ASP A 162 0.02 -15.48 0.67
CA ASP A 162 0.49 -14.90 1.93
C ASP A 162 -0.62 -14.88 3.01
N ILE A 163 -1.87 -14.63 2.63
CA ILE A 163 -3.03 -14.69 3.53
C ILE A 163 -3.23 -16.13 4.02
N GLU A 164 -3.25 -17.10 3.12
CA GLU A 164 -3.47 -18.52 3.43
C GLU A 164 -2.38 -19.10 4.33
N ASN A 165 -1.13 -18.67 4.12
CA ASN A 165 0.01 -19.12 4.91
C ASN A 165 0.26 -18.28 6.18
N ASN A 166 -0.55 -17.25 6.45
CA ASN A 166 -0.34 -16.29 7.54
C ASN A 166 1.05 -15.61 7.48
N THR A 167 1.51 -15.29 6.27
CA THR A 167 2.81 -14.64 5.99
C THR A 167 2.69 -13.24 5.41
N VAL A 168 1.49 -12.63 5.43
CA VAL A 168 1.29 -11.24 5.00
C VAL A 168 2.20 -10.31 5.80
N PRO A 169 3.01 -9.44 5.14
CA PRO A 169 3.92 -8.53 5.83
C PRO A 169 3.15 -7.48 6.65
N GLN A 170 3.86 -6.75 7.50
CA GLN A 170 3.29 -5.68 8.31
C GLN A 170 3.00 -4.41 7.51
N PHE A 171 3.80 -4.12 6.49
CA PHE A 171 3.53 -3.06 5.52
C PHE A 171 3.15 -3.68 4.16
N VAL A 172 1.94 -3.41 3.71
CA VAL A 172 1.40 -3.87 2.43
C VAL A 172 1.04 -2.65 1.60
N PHE A 173 1.64 -2.54 0.41
CA PHE A 173 1.23 -1.55 -0.60
C PHE A 173 0.66 -2.30 -1.80
N PHE A 174 -0.63 -2.14 -2.05
CA PHE A 174 -1.35 -2.80 -3.12
C PHE A 174 -1.73 -1.80 -4.21
N THR A 175 -1.47 -2.16 -5.45
CA THR A 175 -1.83 -1.36 -6.63
C THR A 175 -2.52 -2.25 -7.64
N PRO A 176 -3.81 -1.99 -7.95
CA PRO A 176 -4.50 -2.65 -9.06
C PRO A 176 -3.86 -2.28 -10.40
N ASP A 177 -4.21 -3.00 -11.45
CA ASP A 177 -3.77 -2.65 -12.80
C ASP A 177 -4.53 -1.42 -13.32
N ILE A 178 -4.09 -0.84 -14.45
CA ILE A 178 -4.66 0.40 -15.00
C ILE A 178 -6.16 0.31 -15.37
N ASN A 179 -6.70 -0.90 -15.47
CA ASN A 179 -8.13 -1.07 -15.68
C ASN A 179 -8.87 -1.10 -14.35
N ASN A 180 -8.38 -1.88 -13.40
CA ASN A 180 -9.01 -2.10 -12.10
C ASN A 180 -8.87 -0.91 -11.15
N ASP A 181 -7.83 -0.10 -11.29
CA ASP A 181 -7.67 1.16 -10.55
C ASP A 181 -8.66 2.24 -11.01
N GLY A 182 -9.22 2.11 -12.22
CA GLY A 182 -10.26 2.97 -12.77
C GLY A 182 -9.77 4.00 -13.79
N HIS A 183 -8.49 4.02 -14.18
CA HIS A 183 -7.94 5.01 -15.12
C HIS A 183 -8.35 4.78 -16.58
N ASP A 184 -8.10 3.59 -17.13
CA ASP A 184 -8.45 3.25 -18.52
C ASP A 184 -9.90 2.71 -18.65
N THR A 185 -10.63 2.67 -17.52
CA THR A 185 -12.03 2.19 -17.45
C THR A 185 -12.97 3.21 -16.80
N THR A 186 -13.80 2.79 -15.84
CA THR A 186 -14.81 3.63 -15.17
C THR A 186 -14.79 3.40 -13.67
N LEU A 187 -15.29 4.38 -12.90
CA LEU A 187 -15.51 4.23 -11.47
C LEU A 187 -16.30 2.96 -11.13
N LYS A 188 -17.35 2.65 -11.91
CA LYS A 188 -18.14 1.42 -11.74
C LYS A 188 -17.31 0.15 -11.95
N TYR A 189 -16.41 0.13 -12.93
CA TYR A 189 -15.54 -1.01 -13.17
C TYR A 189 -14.60 -1.23 -11.99
N SER A 190 -13.97 -0.16 -11.49
CA SER A 190 -13.12 -0.22 -10.29
C SER A 190 -13.90 -0.68 -9.04
N SER A 191 -15.14 -0.21 -8.84
CA SER A 191 -15.95 -0.58 -7.68
C SER A 191 -16.45 -2.02 -7.76
N ASP A 192 -16.78 -2.53 -8.96
CA ASP A 192 -17.09 -3.95 -9.17
C ASP A 192 -15.85 -4.84 -8.95
N TRP A 193 -14.66 -4.40 -9.36
CA TRP A 193 -13.40 -5.09 -9.06
C TRP A 193 -13.12 -5.11 -7.56
N MET A 194 -13.23 -3.98 -6.85
CA MET A 194 -13.04 -3.93 -5.40
C MET A 194 -14.00 -4.87 -4.66
N LYS A 195 -15.28 -4.93 -5.05
CA LYS A 195 -16.27 -5.86 -4.49
C LYS A 195 -15.93 -7.33 -4.70
N SER A 196 -15.44 -7.67 -5.89
CA SER A 196 -15.24 -9.06 -6.29
C SER A 196 -13.88 -9.62 -5.88
N TYR A 197 -12.85 -8.77 -5.93
CA TYR A 197 -11.49 -9.12 -5.60
C TYR A 197 -11.12 -8.68 -4.17
N PHE A 198 -11.10 -7.38 -3.88
CA PHE A 198 -10.47 -6.94 -2.64
C PHE A 198 -11.34 -7.20 -1.38
N GLU A 199 -12.65 -6.97 -1.48
CA GLU A 199 -13.61 -7.09 -0.37
C GLU A 199 -13.58 -8.47 0.32
N PRO A 200 -13.61 -9.63 -0.40
CA PRO A 200 -13.50 -10.94 0.24
C PRO A 200 -12.19 -11.18 1.02
N ARG A 201 -11.16 -10.36 0.80
CA ARG A 201 -9.84 -10.49 1.45
C ARG A 201 -9.77 -9.68 2.74
N ILE A 202 -10.50 -8.57 2.85
CA ILE A 202 -10.53 -7.71 4.05
C ILE A 202 -10.89 -8.52 5.30
N GLY A 203 -11.86 -9.43 5.20
CA GLY A 203 -12.32 -10.26 6.33
C GLY A 203 -11.44 -11.48 6.67
N LYS A 204 -10.39 -11.78 5.90
CA LYS A 204 -9.57 -12.99 6.10
C LYS A 204 -8.68 -12.86 7.33
N SER A 205 -8.65 -13.86 8.20
CA SER A 205 -7.88 -13.82 9.46
C SER A 205 -6.38 -13.56 9.27
N GLY A 206 -5.78 -14.03 8.17
CA GLY A 206 -4.37 -13.78 7.84
C GLY A 206 -4.07 -12.31 7.51
N LEU A 207 -5.09 -11.52 7.16
CA LEU A 207 -4.98 -10.09 6.84
C LEU A 207 -5.59 -9.19 7.91
N ASN A 208 -6.65 -9.63 8.59
CA ASN A 208 -7.54 -8.78 9.40
C ASN A 208 -7.26 -8.79 10.91
N ASN A 209 -6.02 -9.05 11.33
CA ASN A 209 -5.68 -9.02 12.76
C ASN A 209 -4.98 -7.70 13.11
N ASN A 210 -5.60 -6.86 13.94
CA ASN A 210 -5.11 -5.53 14.34
C ASN A 210 -4.51 -4.72 13.16
N THR A 211 -5.21 -4.75 12.03
CA THR A 211 -4.77 -4.19 10.76
C THR A 211 -5.51 -2.88 10.47
N LEU A 212 -4.76 -1.87 10.03
CA LEU A 212 -5.29 -0.65 9.44
C LEU A 212 -5.33 -0.81 7.92
N PHE A 213 -6.48 -0.62 7.32
CA PHE A 213 -6.61 -0.48 5.88
C PHE A 213 -6.78 1.00 5.52
N ILE A 214 -6.13 1.40 4.43
CA ILE A 214 -6.27 2.71 3.80
C ILE A 214 -6.63 2.45 2.34
N LEU A 215 -7.78 2.94 1.92
CA LEU A 215 -8.14 3.04 0.51
C LEU A 215 -8.09 4.51 0.12
N THR A 216 -7.32 4.85 -0.90
CA THR A 216 -7.11 6.22 -1.36
C THR A 216 -7.01 6.29 -2.88
N TRP A 217 -7.02 7.50 -3.42
CA TRP A 217 -6.73 7.81 -4.82
C TRP A 217 -5.43 8.59 -4.90
N ASP A 218 -4.65 8.34 -5.94
CA ASP A 218 -3.39 9.05 -6.17
C ASP A 218 -3.60 10.52 -6.51
N GLU A 219 -4.62 10.86 -7.29
CA GLU A 219 -5.06 12.21 -7.63
C GLU A 219 -6.54 12.28 -8.06
N ASN A 220 -7.10 13.49 -8.14
CA ASN A 220 -8.43 13.70 -8.71
C ASN A 220 -8.40 13.68 -10.25
N LYS A 221 -9.58 13.60 -10.88
CA LYS A 221 -9.70 13.56 -12.34
C LYS A 221 -9.61 14.95 -12.97
N THR A 222 -10.14 15.96 -12.29
CA THR A 222 -10.30 17.32 -12.85
C THR A 222 -9.14 18.25 -12.47
N TRP A 223 -8.16 18.36 -13.37
CA TRP A 223 -6.90 19.10 -13.16
C TRP A 223 -7.03 20.62 -13.01
N VAL A 224 -8.06 21.23 -13.59
CA VAL A 224 -7.95 22.65 -14.00
C VAL A 224 -8.46 23.65 -12.95
N ILE A 225 -9.35 23.28 -12.00
CA ILE A 225 -10.04 24.30 -11.15
C ILE A 225 -10.34 23.85 -9.70
N LYS A 226 -9.98 22.64 -9.27
CA LYS A 226 -10.27 22.17 -7.89
C LYS A 226 -9.00 21.94 -7.08
N PRO A 227 -9.03 22.11 -5.74
CA PRO A 227 -8.00 21.50 -4.92
C PRO A 227 -7.98 20.00 -5.21
N ASN A 228 -6.80 19.39 -5.24
CA ASN A 228 -6.60 17.98 -5.62
C ASN A 228 -7.09 17.03 -4.51
N GLN A 229 -8.37 17.15 -4.15
CA GLN A 229 -9.04 16.40 -3.09
C GLN A 229 -9.36 15.01 -3.60
N VAL A 230 -9.02 14.01 -2.80
CA VAL A 230 -9.18 12.60 -3.15
C VAL A 230 -9.95 11.87 -2.06
N TYR A 231 -10.80 10.93 -2.46
CA TYR A 231 -11.48 10.08 -1.49
C TYR A 231 -10.43 9.28 -0.72
N THR A 232 -10.50 9.27 0.60
CA THR A 232 -9.63 8.44 1.44
C THR A 232 -10.41 7.94 2.65
N VAL A 233 -10.39 6.63 2.89
CA VAL A 233 -11.05 6.00 4.04
C VAL A 233 -10.05 5.16 4.82
N LEU A 234 -10.06 5.33 6.14
CA LEU A 234 -9.34 4.49 7.09
C LEU A 234 -10.33 3.47 7.63
N PHE A 235 -10.02 2.18 7.61
CA PHE A 235 -10.96 1.16 8.09
C PHE A 235 -10.26 -0.08 8.63
N GLY A 236 -11.04 -0.96 9.24
CA GLY A 236 -10.57 -2.22 9.80
C GLY A 236 -10.47 -2.23 11.33
N PRO A 237 -10.00 -3.35 11.91
CA PRO A 237 -10.06 -3.63 13.34
C PRO A 237 -9.13 -2.74 14.18
N ALA A 238 -8.15 -2.08 13.56
CA ALA A 238 -7.29 -1.14 14.28
C ALA A 238 -7.94 0.24 14.49
N VAL A 239 -8.98 0.57 13.73
CA VAL A 239 -9.70 1.85 13.86
C VAL A 239 -10.63 1.79 15.06
N ASN A 240 -10.58 2.81 15.91
CA ASN A 240 -11.46 2.95 17.07
C ASN A 240 -11.86 4.41 17.23
N ARG A 241 -12.80 4.86 16.40
CA ARG A 241 -13.26 6.26 16.34
C ARG A 241 -14.76 6.31 16.63
N THR A 242 -15.18 7.31 17.39
CA THR A 242 -16.61 7.57 17.63
C THR A 242 -17.31 8.24 16.43
N SER A 243 -16.57 9.04 15.65
CA SER A 243 -17.04 9.67 14.42
C SER A 243 -16.73 8.79 13.19
N SER A 244 -17.67 8.72 12.25
CA SER A 244 -17.47 8.09 10.93
C SER A 244 -16.77 9.00 9.91
N THR A 245 -16.49 10.25 10.27
CA THR A 245 -15.79 11.23 9.43
C THR A 245 -14.70 12.00 10.19
N ASP A 246 -13.71 12.51 9.47
CA ASP A 246 -12.63 13.36 9.95
C ASP A 246 -12.34 14.47 8.93
N ASP A 247 -12.44 15.74 9.35
CA ASP A 247 -12.22 16.93 8.53
C ASP A 247 -10.83 17.56 8.73
N THR A 248 -9.96 16.91 9.49
CA THR A 248 -8.56 17.30 9.64
C THR A 248 -7.88 17.31 8.27
N LYS A 249 -7.08 18.35 8.02
CA LYS A 249 -6.38 18.49 6.74
C LYS A 249 -5.22 17.49 6.65
N TYR A 250 -5.31 16.59 5.66
CA TYR A 250 -4.31 15.56 5.37
C TYR A 250 -3.86 15.60 3.92
N ASN A 251 -2.74 14.94 3.62
CA ASN A 251 -2.31 14.63 2.26
C ASN A 251 -1.54 13.31 2.21
N HIS A 252 -1.01 12.92 1.05
CA HIS A 252 -0.22 11.68 0.92
C HIS A 252 0.99 11.58 1.86
N TYR A 253 1.56 12.69 2.33
CA TYR A 253 2.61 12.66 3.35
C TYR A 253 2.09 12.27 4.75
N SER A 254 0.82 12.53 5.04
CA SER A 254 0.16 12.08 6.28
C SER A 254 0.14 10.55 6.41
N ILE A 255 0.03 9.82 5.30
CA ILE A 255 0.11 8.35 5.31
C ILE A 255 1.50 7.90 5.77
N LEU A 256 2.55 8.47 5.18
CA LEU A 256 3.95 8.17 5.53
C LEU A 256 4.22 8.48 7.01
N LYS A 257 3.84 9.68 7.46
CA LYS A 257 3.99 10.11 8.85
C LYS A 257 3.31 9.16 9.84
N SER A 258 2.11 8.68 9.52
CA SER A 258 1.41 7.71 10.36
C SER A 258 2.13 6.37 10.50
N ILE A 259 2.81 5.92 9.45
CA ILE A 259 3.60 4.68 9.47
C ILE A 259 4.84 4.87 10.35
N GLU A 260 5.52 6.00 10.16
CA GLU A 260 6.71 6.38 10.91
C GLU A 260 6.43 6.45 12.42
N GLU A 261 5.35 7.11 12.81
CA GLU A 261 4.97 7.22 14.23
C GLU A 261 4.47 5.91 14.83
N ASN A 262 3.82 5.04 14.03
CA ASN A 262 3.28 3.79 14.54
C ASN A 262 4.38 2.84 15.03
N TRP A 263 5.54 2.84 14.37
CA TRP A 263 6.67 1.96 14.72
C TRP A 263 7.92 2.71 15.21
N ASP A 264 7.80 4.00 15.51
CA ASP A 264 8.93 4.86 15.92
C ASP A 264 10.09 4.74 14.92
N LEU A 265 9.82 4.89 13.64
CA LEU A 265 10.81 4.64 12.58
C LEU A 265 11.86 5.76 12.45
N GLY A 266 11.60 6.93 13.02
CA GLY A 266 12.20 8.19 12.58
C GLY A 266 11.50 8.74 11.34
N ASP A 267 12.13 9.69 10.66
CA ASP A 267 11.61 10.33 9.44
C ASP A 267 12.66 10.30 8.30
N LEU A 268 12.22 10.65 7.10
CA LEU A 268 13.06 10.80 5.91
C LEU A 268 13.62 12.23 5.75
N GLY A 269 13.27 13.16 6.63
CA GLY A 269 13.72 14.55 6.59
C GLY A 269 13.10 15.38 5.46
N GLU A 270 11.91 15.02 4.96
CA GLU A 270 11.19 15.74 3.92
C GLU A 270 9.85 16.32 4.43
N HIS A 271 8.80 16.32 3.60
CA HIS A 271 7.48 16.80 3.98
C HIS A 271 6.72 15.88 4.95
N ASP A 272 7.24 14.68 5.19
CA ASP A 272 6.82 13.78 6.26
C ASP A 272 7.08 14.36 7.67
N VAL A 273 8.15 15.16 7.84
CA VAL A 273 8.50 15.76 9.14
C VAL A 273 7.35 16.59 9.72
N ASP A 274 6.77 17.44 8.89
CA ASP A 274 5.73 18.41 9.26
C ASP A 274 4.30 17.94 8.92
N ALA A 275 4.15 16.75 8.35
CA ALA A 275 2.83 16.21 8.02
C ALA A 275 2.03 15.89 9.28
N THR A 276 0.70 16.03 9.19
CA THR A 276 -0.23 15.62 10.25
C THR A 276 -0.43 14.10 10.18
N PRO A 277 -0.16 13.32 11.24
CA PRO A 277 -0.47 11.89 11.27
C PRO A 277 -1.99 11.67 11.27
N LEU A 278 -2.44 10.64 10.57
CA LEU A 278 -3.82 10.15 10.57
C LEU A 278 -4.27 9.74 11.98
N ILE A 279 -5.44 10.23 12.37
CA ILE A 279 -6.07 9.90 13.66
C ILE A 279 -6.96 8.66 13.47
N ILE A 280 -6.61 7.54 14.08
CA ILE A 280 -7.40 6.30 13.99
C ILE A 280 -8.01 5.87 15.33
N LYS A 281 -7.71 6.58 16.42
CA LYS A 281 -8.28 6.32 17.75
C LYS A 281 -8.59 7.65 18.46
N ASP A 282 -9.74 7.74 19.14
CA ASP A 282 -10.14 8.84 20.04
C ASP A 282 -10.27 8.41 21.50
#